data_AF-A0AAD8L7M4-F1
#
_entry.id   AF-A0AAD8L7M4-F1
#
_cell.length_a   1.000
_cell.length_b   1.000
_cell.length_c   1.000
_cell.angle_alpha   90.00
_cell.angle_beta   90.00
_cell.angle_gamma   90.00
#
_symmetry.space_group_name_H-M   'P 1'
#
loop_
_entity.id
_entity.type
_entity.pdbx_description
1 polymer ?
#
loop_
_entity_poly.entity_id
_entity_poly.type
_entity_poly.pdbx_seq_one_letter_code
_entity_poly.pdbx_strand_id
1 'polypeptide(L)'
;MEIYFPCQNQIDILYLFVFGSENVSNLALMSSASNTSVIDVTFFLVKNQNDIFAGRFYQLSVYHTLLYQNTVAVVSIVVDNNNMETIQHSNIQINGINMHIAQIPNTGPPILFLHGFPELWYSWRHQMLYLSSLGYHTIAPDLRGYGGSSAPSSADQYTVFHILGDLVSLIDALGFDKVFVVAHDWGAVMAWYLCLIKPHRVKALVNLSVVFSPRHPLRKPIESMRKMFGDDYYICRFQQPGEAEEEFARVDTALVIKKFLTSRNPGLLCVPKEVGFGGNPNAKIALPSWLTEDDVNYFATAFKRTGFTGGLNYYRAMDLNWELTAAWTGEQIKVPVKFIVGDLDLTYNTPGVKDFIHKGGFKKHVPFLQELVIMEGVAHFINQEKAQEVSEHIYDFIKKF
;
A
#
# COMPACT_ATOMS: atom_id res chain seq x y z
N MET A 1 -19.42 25.53 24.74
CA MET A 1 -19.35 25.79 26.19
C MET A 1 -18.24 26.81 26.37
N GLU A 2 -18.57 28.06 26.68
CA GLU A 2 -17.55 29.10 26.96
C GLU A 2 -17.12 28.93 28.42
N ILE A 3 -15.85 28.62 28.65
CA ILE A 3 -15.26 28.51 29.98
C ILE A 3 -14.33 29.72 30.14
N TYR A 4 -14.65 30.60 31.08
CA TYR A 4 -13.81 31.74 31.44
C TYR A 4 -12.97 31.40 32.66
N PHE A 5 -11.64 31.52 32.54
CA PHE A 5 -10.73 31.53 33.70
C PHE A 5 -10.22 32.96 33.92
N PRO A 6 -10.13 33.44 35.17
CA PRO A 6 -9.53 34.73 35.46
C PRO A 6 -8.00 34.57 35.48
N CYS A 7 -7.27 35.24 34.60
CA CYS A 7 -5.82 35.36 34.70
C CYS A 7 -5.42 36.83 34.83
N GLN A 8 -4.71 37.15 35.92
CA GLN A 8 -4.11 38.45 36.16
C GLN A 8 -2.79 38.54 35.37
N ASN A 9 -2.68 39.57 34.52
CA ASN A 9 -1.43 40.12 33.98
C ASN A 9 -0.54 39.20 33.13
N GLN A 10 -1.10 38.61 32.08
CA GLN A 10 -0.45 38.38 30.78
C GLN A 10 -1.55 37.96 29.80
N ILE A 11 -1.54 38.47 28.56
CA ILE A 11 -2.57 38.12 27.56
C ILE A 11 -2.26 36.71 27.04
N ASP A 12 -2.73 35.70 27.77
CA ASP A 12 -2.81 34.32 27.29
C ASP A 12 -4.25 34.07 26.82
N ILE A 13 -4.45 34.01 25.50
CA ILE A 13 -5.75 33.64 24.92
C ILE A 13 -5.81 32.12 24.82
N LEU A 14 -6.71 31.50 25.57
CA LEU A 14 -6.96 30.05 25.55
C LEU A 14 -8.03 29.72 24.50
N TYR A 15 -7.73 28.85 23.53
CA TYR A 15 -8.71 28.36 22.55
C TYR A 15 -9.09 26.90 22.86
N LEU A 16 -10.40 26.60 22.85
CA LEU A 16 -10.97 25.26 23.08
C LEU A 16 -11.60 24.75 21.78
N PHE A 17 -11.16 23.59 21.27
CA PHE A 17 -11.79 22.93 20.12
C PHE A 17 -12.88 21.97 20.59
N VAL A 18 -14.05 22.01 19.94
CA VAL A 18 -15.08 20.97 20.03
C VAL A 18 -15.30 20.44 18.62
N PHE A 19 -14.93 19.18 18.37
CA PHE A 19 -15.12 18.56 17.07
C PHE A 19 -16.58 18.10 16.90
N GLY A 20 -17.23 18.62 15.86
CA GLY A 20 -18.41 18.03 15.22
C GLY A 20 -18.04 17.61 13.80
N SER A 21 -18.69 16.57 13.29
CA SER A 21 -18.42 15.95 11.99
C SER A 21 -18.71 16.90 10.82
N GLU A 22 -17.76 17.75 10.48
CA GLU A 22 -17.55 18.33 9.15
C GLU A 22 -16.30 19.22 9.23
N ASN A 23 -15.35 18.99 8.32
CA ASN A 23 -14.06 19.65 8.30
C ASN A 23 -14.20 21.16 8.04
N VAL A 24 -13.32 21.93 8.68
CA VAL A 24 -13.14 23.40 8.68
C VAL A 24 -13.91 24.15 9.77
N SER A 25 -13.22 24.41 10.88
CA SER A 25 -13.60 25.47 11.82
C SER A 25 -12.95 26.77 11.37
N ASN A 26 -13.74 27.75 10.90
CA ASN A 26 -13.24 29.10 10.64
C ASN A 26 -12.99 29.81 11.98
N LEU A 27 -11.78 30.31 12.21
CA LEU A 27 -11.46 31.17 13.34
C LEU A 27 -11.43 32.64 12.87
N ALA A 28 -12.17 33.51 13.55
CA ALA A 28 -12.06 34.96 13.37
C ALA A 28 -11.16 35.53 14.49
N LEU A 29 -10.03 36.13 14.11
CA LEU A 29 -9.18 36.88 15.03
C LEU A 29 -9.70 38.32 15.12
N MET A 30 -10.14 38.75 16.30
CA MET A 30 -10.27 40.18 16.62
C MET A 30 -9.15 40.58 17.57
N SER A 31 -8.16 41.30 17.04
CA SER A 31 -7.14 41.97 17.84
C SER A 31 -7.42 43.47 17.84
N SER A 32 -7.42 44.10 19.01
CA SER A 32 -7.47 45.56 19.15
C SER A 32 -6.07 46.18 19.37
N ALA A 33 -4.99 45.45 19.09
CA ALA A 33 -3.64 45.91 19.39
C ALA A 33 -3.00 46.66 18.21
N SER A 34 -2.80 47.97 18.37
CA SER A 34 -1.97 48.80 17.50
C SER A 34 -0.50 48.67 17.92
N ASN A 35 0.19 47.65 17.39
CA ASN A 35 1.64 47.58 17.10
C ASN A 35 2.10 46.11 17.09
N THR A 36 3.09 45.83 16.24
CA THR A 36 3.77 44.54 16.08
C THR A 36 3.99 43.83 17.41
N SER A 37 3.21 42.80 17.65
CA SER A 37 3.30 41.93 18.83
C SER A 37 3.56 40.51 18.33
N VAL A 38 4.57 39.84 18.87
CA VAL A 38 4.69 38.37 18.76
C VAL A 38 3.62 37.80 19.67
N ILE A 39 2.67 37.04 19.11
CA ILE A 39 1.66 36.32 19.89
C ILE A 39 2.12 34.88 20.00
N ASP A 40 2.44 34.43 21.21
CA ASP A 40 2.64 33.02 21.48
C ASP A 40 1.26 32.34 21.55
N VAL A 41 1.00 31.42 20.64
CA VAL A 41 -0.26 30.65 20.61
C VAL A 41 0.03 29.24 21.12
N THR A 42 -0.61 28.87 22.23
CA THR A 42 -0.52 27.51 22.80
C THR A 42 -1.75 26.69 22.38
N PHE A 43 -1.54 25.54 21.74
CA PHE A 43 -2.60 24.64 21.29
C PHE A 43 -2.78 23.46 22.25
N PHE A 44 -4.02 23.11 22.58
CA PHE A 44 -4.37 21.90 23.31
C PHE A 44 -5.24 21.00 22.44
N LEU A 45 -4.84 19.74 22.24
CA LEU A 45 -5.61 18.73 21.53
C LEU A 45 -6.52 18.00 22.53
N VAL A 46 -7.84 18.11 22.36
CA VAL A 46 -8.84 17.41 23.17
C VAL A 46 -9.54 16.38 22.31
N LYS A 47 -9.32 15.09 22.59
CA LYS A 47 -9.89 13.98 21.80
C LYS A 47 -11.30 13.60 22.26
N ASN A 48 -11.67 13.89 23.52
CA ASN A 48 -13.02 13.79 24.12
C ASN A 48 -13.05 14.56 25.47
N GLN A 49 -14.25 14.83 26.02
CA GLN A 49 -14.49 15.73 27.18
C GLN A 49 -13.63 15.47 28.44
N ASN A 50 -12.95 14.33 28.58
CA ASN A 50 -12.19 13.95 29.78
C ASN A 50 -10.69 13.73 29.56
N ASP A 51 -10.15 13.88 28.34
CA ASP A 51 -8.72 13.66 28.06
C ASP A 51 -8.07 14.90 27.44
N ILE A 52 -7.27 15.61 28.24
CA ILE A 52 -6.39 16.70 27.78
C ILE A 52 -4.99 16.10 27.57
N PHE A 53 -4.54 16.02 26.32
CA PHE A 53 -3.13 15.73 26.02
C PHE A 53 -2.37 17.06 25.89
N ALA A 54 -1.36 17.27 26.73
CA ALA A 54 -0.37 18.31 26.53
C ALA A 54 0.59 17.87 25.40
N GLY A 55 0.34 18.32 24.17
CA GLY A 55 1.23 18.15 23.03
C GLY A 55 2.23 19.30 22.90
N ARG A 56 3.42 19.02 22.35
CA ARG A 56 4.59 19.92 22.31
C ARG A 56 4.36 21.25 21.59
N PHE A 57 5.08 22.26 22.07
CA PHE A 57 5.21 23.62 21.56
C PHE A 57 5.65 23.67 20.08
N TYR A 58 4.91 24.43 19.27
CA TYR A 58 5.38 24.88 17.96
C TYR A 58 5.43 26.40 17.98
N GLN A 59 6.62 26.98 17.78
CA GLN A 59 6.78 28.43 17.69
C GLN A 59 6.40 28.88 16.27
N LEU A 60 5.29 29.61 16.14
CA LEU A 60 4.86 30.21 14.87
C LEU A 60 5.35 31.67 14.84
N SER A 61 6.29 31.99 13.94
CA SER A 61 6.66 33.38 13.67
C SER A 61 5.74 33.95 12.58
N VAL A 62 4.76 34.76 12.98
CA VAL A 62 3.89 35.49 12.05
C VAL A 62 4.55 36.82 11.69
N TYR A 63 4.97 37.00 10.43
CA TYR A 63 5.45 38.29 9.92
C TYR A 63 4.26 39.09 9.39
N HIS A 64 3.93 40.22 10.02
CA HIS A 64 2.94 41.16 9.51
C HIS A 64 3.61 42.19 8.60
N THR A 65 3.20 42.26 7.33
CA THR A 65 3.41 43.46 6.52
C THR A 65 2.15 44.31 6.61
N LEU A 66 2.26 45.46 7.28
CA LEU A 66 1.21 46.43 7.52
C LEU A 66 0.64 47.00 6.22
N LEU A 67 -0.55 46.56 5.80
CA LEU A 67 -1.43 47.36 4.93
C LEU A 67 -2.90 47.13 5.32
N TYR A 68 -3.49 48.20 5.87
CA TYR A 68 -4.92 48.47 6.08
C TYR A 68 -5.72 47.67 7.13
N GLN A 69 -6.46 48.45 7.93
CA GLN A 69 -7.38 48.02 8.99
C GLN A 69 -8.46 47.09 8.44
N ASN A 70 -8.77 46.03 9.19
CA ASN A 70 -9.73 44.94 8.93
C ASN A 70 -9.25 43.79 8.04
N THR A 71 -8.08 43.22 8.34
CA THR A 71 -7.67 41.93 7.73
C THR A 71 -7.98 40.78 8.69
N VAL A 72 -8.91 39.90 8.32
CA VAL A 72 -9.11 38.59 8.98
C VAL A 72 -8.01 37.65 8.46
N ALA A 73 -7.10 37.23 9.33
CA ALA A 73 -6.13 36.19 9.00
C ALA A 73 -6.79 34.82 9.20
N VAL A 74 -7.09 34.12 8.10
CA VAL A 74 -7.49 32.72 8.14
C VAL A 74 -6.22 31.87 8.24
N VAL A 75 -5.92 31.37 9.43
CA VAL A 75 -4.83 30.41 9.64
C VAL A 75 -5.39 29.00 9.41
N SER A 76 -5.03 28.40 8.28
CA SER A 76 -5.30 26.98 8.04
C SER A 76 -4.21 26.15 8.73
N ILE A 77 -4.56 25.46 9.82
CA ILE A 77 -3.68 24.48 10.45
C ILE A 77 -3.90 23.15 9.73
N VAL A 78 -2.98 22.79 8.85
CA VAL A 78 -2.90 21.43 8.32
C VAL A 78 -2.15 20.60 9.37
N VAL A 79 -2.87 19.77 10.11
CA VAL A 79 -2.22 18.72 10.90
C VAL A 79 -1.76 17.67 9.91
N ASP A 80 -0.48 17.68 9.58
CA ASP A 80 0.10 16.65 8.72
C ASP A 80 0.18 15.34 9.51
N ASN A 81 -0.83 14.49 9.34
CA ASN A 81 -0.84 13.14 9.90
C ASN A 81 0.15 12.20 9.18
N ASN A 82 0.84 12.65 8.13
CA ASN A 82 1.85 11.86 7.42
C ASN A 82 3.23 11.95 8.08
N ASN A 83 3.32 11.76 9.39
CA ASN A 83 4.64 11.71 10.02
C ASN A 83 5.30 10.35 9.79
N MET A 84 5.89 10.19 8.59
CA MET A 84 6.68 9.03 8.17
C MET A 84 7.80 8.69 9.17
N GLU A 85 8.24 9.64 10.01
CA GLU A 85 9.25 9.42 11.07
C GLU A 85 8.79 8.43 12.16
N THR A 86 7.48 8.17 12.27
CA THR A 86 6.93 7.18 13.20
C THR A 86 7.16 5.73 12.75
N ILE A 87 7.44 5.52 11.46
CA ILE A 87 7.66 4.19 10.90
C ILE A 87 9.08 3.75 11.23
N GLN A 88 9.19 2.67 12.01
CA GLN A 88 10.45 2.07 12.38
C GLN A 88 10.91 1.11 11.30
N HIS A 89 12.17 1.24 10.90
CA HIS A 89 12.81 0.35 9.95
C HIS A 89 13.81 -0.55 10.64
N SER A 90 13.76 -1.84 10.32
CA SER A 90 14.76 -2.79 10.79
C SER A 90 14.97 -3.90 9.77
N ASN A 91 16.02 -4.69 9.99
CA ASN A 91 16.38 -5.82 9.17
C ASN A 91 16.38 -7.06 10.07
N ILE A 92 15.70 -8.13 9.64
CA ILE A 92 15.60 -9.38 10.39
C ILE A 92 16.13 -10.53 9.53
N GLN A 93 17.00 -11.34 10.11
CA GLN A 93 17.49 -12.56 9.47
C GLN A 93 16.47 -13.69 9.64
N ILE A 94 15.83 -14.11 8.56
CA ILE A 94 14.80 -15.15 8.54
C ILE A 94 14.89 -15.97 7.26
N ASN A 95 14.61 -17.28 7.35
CA ASN A 95 14.59 -18.19 6.20
C ASN A 95 15.81 -18.05 5.24
N GLY A 96 17.00 -17.81 5.81
CA GLY A 96 18.25 -17.65 5.05
C GLY A 96 18.42 -16.31 4.33
N ILE A 97 17.51 -15.34 4.51
CA ILE A 97 17.62 -13.98 3.96
C ILE A 97 17.62 -12.94 5.08
N ASN A 98 18.20 -11.79 4.77
CA ASN A 98 17.96 -10.57 5.53
C ASN A 98 16.75 -9.86 4.93
N MET A 99 15.68 -9.70 5.71
CA MET A 99 14.44 -9.06 5.29
C MET A 99 14.31 -7.68 5.94
N HIS A 100 14.16 -6.64 5.12
CA HIS A 100 13.76 -5.33 5.57
C HIS A 100 12.29 -5.34 5.99
N ILE A 101 12.01 -4.70 7.12
CA ILE A 101 10.66 -4.43 7.58
C ILE A 101 10.49 -2.95 7.92
N ALA A 102 9.34 -2.42 7.54
CA ALA A 102 8.78 -1.18 8.06
C ALA A 102 7.65 -1.52 9.03
N GLN A 103 7.65 -0.95 10.23
CA GLN A 103 6.59 -1.21 11.20
C GLN A 103 6.27 -0.01 12.08
N ILE A 104 5.02 0.07 12.52
CA ILE A 104 4.59 0.95 13.62
C ILE A 104 4.10 0.04 14.75
N PRO A 105 4.94 -0.24 15.77
CA PRO A 105 4.57 -1.11 16.86
C PRO A 105 3.38 -0.58 17.65
N ASN A 106 2.47 -1.49 18.03
CA ASN A 106 1.34 -1.19 18.90
C ASN A 106 1.04 -2.42 19.78
N THR A 107 0.28 -2.24 20.86
CA THR A 107 -0.20 -3.35 21.69
C THR A 107 -1.43 -4.05 21.10
N GLY A 108 -2.09 -3.45 20.11
CA GLY A 108 -3.22 -4.07 19.42
C GLY A 108 -2.83 -5.10 18.35
N PRO A 109 -3.83 -5.66 17.63
CA PRO A 109 -3.61 -6.77 16.71
C PRO A 109 -2.64 -6.43 15.55
N PRO A 110 -1.79 -7.39 15.13
CA PRO A 110 -0.89 -7.19 14.00
C PRO A 110 -1.59 -7.27 12.64
N ILE A 111 -1.22 -6.35 11.75
CA ILE A 111 -1.60 -6.33 10.34
C ILE A 111 -0.34 -6.43 9.50
N LEU A 112 -0.26 -7.48 8.68
CA LEU A 112 0.81 -7.72 7.72
C LEU A 112 0.39 -7.25 6.33
N PHE A 113 1.13 -6.28 5.77
CA PHE A 113 0.90 -5.73 4.44
C PHE A 113 1.87 -6.33 3.42
N LEU A 114 1.36 -6.88 2.32
CA LEU A 114 2.17 -7.52 1.27
C LEU A 114 2.03 -6.75 -0.05
N HIS A 115 3.10 -6.06 -0.47
CA HIS A 115 3.13 -5.32 -1.73
C HIS A 115 3.30 -6.25 -2.95
N GLY A 116 3.08 -5.74 -4.16
CA GLY A 116 3.30 -6.46 -5.41
C GLY A 116 4.43 -5.90 -6.28
N PHE A 117 4.24 -5.94 -7.60
CA PHE A 117 5.22 -5.52 -8.60
C PHE A 117 4.77 -4.25 -9.36
N PRO A 118 5.68 -3.28 -9.63
CA PRO A 118 6.99 -3.06 -9.02
C PRO A 118 6.86 -2.14 -7.79
N GLU A 119 6.39 -2.70 -6.67
CA GLU A 119 6.13 -1.95 -5.44
C GLU A 119 7.18 -2.24 -4.35
N LEU A 120 6.99 -1.64 -3.19
CA LEU A 120 7.79 -1.79 -1.97
C LEU A 120 6.85 -1.74 -0.75
N TRP A 121 7.40 -1.92 0.46
CA TRP A 121 6.68 -1.62 1.71
C TRP A 121 6.02 -0.22 1.67
N TYR A 122 6.67 0.74 1.00
CA TYR A 122 6.27 2.14 0.90
C TYR A 122 4.90 2.34 0.22
N SER A 123 4.45 1.39 -0.60
CA SER A 123 3.09 1.40 -1.17
C SER A 123 1.97 1.34 -0.12
N TRP A 124 2.30 0.96 1.12
CA TRP A 124 1.36 0.85 2.24
C TRP A 124 1.44 2.01 3.23
N ARG A 125 2.26 3.03 2.97
CA ARG A 125 2.52 4.15 3.90
C ARG A 125 1.24 4.77 4.48
N HIS A 126 0.23 4.99 3.65
CA HIS A 126 -1.04 5.57 4.10
C HIS A 126 -1.83 4.62 5.01
N GLN A 127 -1.95 3.34 4.63
CA GLN A 127 -2.68 2.35 5.41
C GLN A 127 -1.98 2.04 6.73
N MET A 128 -0.65 2.00 6.73
CA MET A 128 0.15 1.79 7.94
C MET A 128 -0.13 2.88 8.97
N LEU A 129 -0.07 4.16 8.57
CA LEU A 129 -0.32 5.31 9.44
C LEU A 129 -1.78 5.36 9.92
N TYR A 130 -2.73 5.14 9.00
CA TYR A 130 -4.15 5.17 9.34
C TYR A 130 -4.50 4.08 10.37
N LEU A 131 -4.12 2.84 10.11
CA LEU A 131 -4.48 1.71 10.97
C LEU A 131 -3.70 1.72 12.29
N SER A 132 -2.45 2.21 12.31
CA SER A 132 -1.73 2.38 13.57
C SER A 132 -2.37 3.45 14.46
N SER A 133 -2.91 4.52 13.89
CA SER A 133 -3.66 5.55 14.64
C SER A 133 -4.94 5.01 15.30
N LEU A 134 -5.45 3.88 14.80
CA LEU A 134 -6.60 3.15 15.33
C LEU A 134 -6.21 2.00 16.27
N GLY A 135 -4.93 1.91 16.66
CA GLY A 135 -4.44 0.95 17.66
C GLY A 135 -3.94 -0.37 17.10
N TYR A 136 -3.78 -0.53 15.79
CA TYR A 136 -3.21 -1.75 15.21
C TYR A 136 -1.68 -1.69 15.13
N HIS A 137 -1.01 -2.83 15.26
CA HIS A 137 0.42 -2.95 14.96
C HIS A 137 0.56 -3.18 13.46
N THR A 138 1.15 -2.23 12.73
CA THR A 138 1.27 -2.34 11.25
C THR A 138 2.67 -2.78 10.84
N ILE A 139 2.76 -3.74 9.92
CA ILE A 139 4.02 -4.37 9.48
C ILE A 139 3.99 -4.50 7.95
N ALA A 140 4.94 -3.88 7.26
CA ALA A 140 5.11 -3.99 5.82
C ALA A 140 6.57 -4.39 5.52
N PRO A 141 6.85 -5.66 5.19
CA PRO A 141 8.16 -6.04 4.68
C PRO A 141 8.37 -5.57 3.24
N ASP A 142 9.62 -5.31 2.87
CA ASP A 142 10.01 -5.50 1.48
C ASP A 142 10.13 -7.02 1.24
N LEU A 143 9.38 -7.56 0.28
CA LEU A 143 9.42 -8.98 -0.02
C LEU A 143 10.79 -9.39 -0.59
N ARG A 144 11.08 -10.70 -0.57
CA ARG A 144 12.30 -11.27 -1.19
C ARG A 144 12.50 -10.70 -2.59
N GLY A 145 13.69 -10.17 -2.89
CA GLY A 145 14.01 -9.56 -4.18
C GLY A 145 13.69 -8.07 -4.32
N TYR A 146 13.14 -7.43 -3.29
CA TYR A 146 12.72 -6.02 -3.33
C TYR A 146 13.44 -5.16 -2.31
N GLY A 147 13.59 -3.88 -2.66
CA GLY A 147 13.91 -2.79 -1.73
C GLY A 147 15.12 -3.05 -0.85
N GLY A 148 14.91 -3.10 0.47
CA GLY A 148 15.94 -3.36 1.48
C GLY A 148 16.20 -4.84 1.77
N SER A 149 15.40 -5.75 1.19
CA SER A 149 15.50 -7.19 1.43
C SER A 149 16.49 -7.88 0.50
N SER A 150 16.99 -9.04 0.92
CA SER A 150 17.89 -9.85 0.12
C SER A 150 17.24 -10.27 -1.21
N ALA A 151 18.04 -10.26 -2.28
CA ALA A 151 17.61 -10.61 -3.62
C ALA A 151 18.46 -11.77 -4.18
N PRO A 152 18.13 -13.03 -3.85
CA PRO A 152 18.78 -14.18 -4.48
C PRO A 152 18.66 -14.09 -6.01
N SER A 153 19.66 -14.56 -6.75
CA SER A 153 19.67 -14.37 -8.21
C SER A 153 18.77 -15.35 -8.97
N SER A 154 18.62 -16.58 -8.45
CA SER A 154 17.94 -17.65 -9.17
C SER A 154 16.42 -17.61 -8.99
N ALA A 155 15.68 -17.77 -10.08
CA ALA A 155 14.22 -17.72 -10.08
C ALA A 155 13.55 -18.87 -9.30
N ASP A 156 14.20 -20.03 -9.19
CA ASP A 156 13.73 -21.15 -8.37
C ASP A 156 13.71 -20.84 -6.86
N GLN A 157 14.35 -19.74 -6.43
CA GLN A 157 14.32 -19.24 -5.05
C GLN A 157 13.20 -18.21 -4.80
N TYR A 158 12.29 -18.02 -5.77
CA TYR A 158 11.13 -17.12 -5.71
C TYR A 158 9.80 -17.88 -5.81
N THR A 159 9.83 -19.18 -5.54
CA THR A 159 8.59 -19.97 -5.46
C THR A 159 7.74 -19.54 -4.27
N VAL A 160 6.45 -19.85 -4.35
CA VAL A 160 5.47 -19.66 -3.28
C VAL A 160 5.99 -20.17 -1.94
N PHE A 161 6.70 -21.31 -1.91
CA PHE A 161 7.20 -21.89 -0.68
C PHE A 161 8.35 -21.10 -0.06
N HIS A 162 9.21 -20.47 -0.88
CA HIS A 162 10.24 -19.58 -0.36
C HIS A 162 9.60 -18.34 0.28
N ILE A 163 8.66 -17.71 -0.43
CA ILE A 163 8.00 -16.49 0.07
C ILE A 163 7.16 -16.78 1.31
N LEU A 164 6.37 -17.87 1.32
CA LEU A 164 5.64 -18.28 2.53
C LEU A 164 6.57 -18.65 3.68
N GLY A 165 7.73 -19.26 3.40
CA GLY A 165 8.74 -19.52 4.40
C GLY A 165 9.23 -18.22 5.05
N ASP A 166 9.50 -17.20 4.22
CA ASP A 166 9.88 -15.87 4.69
C ASP A 166 8.77 -15.25 5.56
N LEU A 167 7.51 -15.25 5.08
CA LEU A 167 6.38 -14.66 5.80
C LEU A 167 6.07 -15.37 7.13
N VAL A 168 6.07 -16.71 7.15
CA VAL A 168 5.84 -17.48 8.38
C VAL A 168 6.96 -17.22 9.38
N SER A 169 8.21 -17.18 8.93
CA SER A 169 9.37 -16.90 9.78
C SER A 169 9.33 -15.48 10.33
N LEU A 170 8.85 -14.50 9.54
CA LEU A 170 8.65 -13.13 10.01
C LEU A 170 7.58 -13.07 11.11
N ILE A 171 6.43 -13.71 10.90
CA ILE A 171 5.35 -13.73 11.89
C ILE A 171 5.84 -14.39 13.20
N ASP A 172 6.59 -15.50 13.10
CA ASP A 172 7.20 -16.18 14.26
C ASP A 172 8.23 -15.28 14.97
N ALA A 173 9.12 -14.64 14.22
CA ALA A 173 10.17 -13.78 14.77
C ALA A 173 9.63 -12.55 15.51
N LEU A 174 8.48 -12.04 15.08
CA LEU A 174 7.77 -10.94 15.76
C LEU A 174 6.88 -11.41 16.91
N GLY A 175 6.80 -12.73 17.17
CA GLY A 175 6.09 -13.30 18.31
C GLY A 175 4.57 -13.38 18.13
N PHE A 176 4.07 -13.36 16.89
CA PHE A 176 2.63 -13.42 16.62
C PHE A 176 2.17 -14.84 16.25
N ASP A 177 1.05 -15.28 16.83
CA ASP A 177 0.41 -16.54 16.42
C ASP A 177 -0.37 -16.35 15.10
N LYS A 178 -1.20 -15.29 15.04
CA LYS A 178 -2.01 -14.95 13.87
C LYS A 178 -2.00 -13.45 13.58
N VAL A 179 -2.08 -13.11 12.29
CA VAL A 179 -2.13 -11.73 11.81
C VAL A 179 -3.35 -11.49 10.93
N PHE A 180 -3.80 -10.24 10.84
CA PHE A 180 -4.57 -9.81 9.68
C PHE A 180 -3.62 -9.65 8.49
N VAL A 181 -4.07 -10.00 7.30
CA VAL A 181 -3.27 -9.84 6.07
C VAL A 181 -3.98 -8.88 5.14
N VAL A 182 -3.23 -7.91 4.63
CA VAL A 182 -3.65 -6.99 3.57
C VAL A 182 -2.65 -7.11 2.44
N ALA A 183 -3.09 -7.28 1.21
CA ALA A 183 -2.15 -7.59 0.13
C ALA A 183 -2.61 -7.08 -1.24
N HIS A 184 -1.65 -6.79 -2.12
CA HIS A 184 -1.87 -6.24 -3.46
C HIS A 184 -0.98 -6.94 -4.49
N ASP A 185 -1.50 -7.13 -5.71
CA ASP A 185 -0.79 -7.74 -6.86
C ASP A 185 -0.04 -9.05 -6.51
N TRP A 186 1.28 -9.15 -6.64
CA TRP A 186 2.03 -10.35 -6.26
C TRP A 186 1.94 -10.66 -4.77
N GLY A 187 1.86 -9.63 -3.92
CA GLY A 187 1.55 -9.81 -2.52
C GLY A 187 0.19 -10.49 -2.34
N ALA A 188 -0.81 -10.14 -3.16
CA ALA A 188 -2.13 -10.75 -3.14
C ALA A 188 -2.10 -12.22 -3.57
N VAL A 189 -1.28 -12.56 -4.57
CA VAL A 189 -1.00 -13.95 -4.96
C VAL A 189 -0.41 -14.73 -3.79
N MET A 190 0.58 -14.16 -3.09
CA MET A 190 1.22 -14.82 -1.94
C MET A 190 0.28 -14.93 -0.74
N ALA A 191 -0.59 -13.93 -0.51
CA ALA A 191 -1.62 -13.98 0.52
C ALA A 191 -2.62 -15.12 0.27
N TRP A 192 -3.02 -15.36 -0.99
CA TRP A 192 -3.85 -16.52 -1.33
C TRP A 192 -3.18 -17.84 -0.95
N TYR A 193 -1.91 -18.01 -1.30
CA TYR A 193 -1.17 -19.22 -0.95
C TYR A 193 -0.97 -19.36 0.57
N LEU A 194 -0.69 -18.26 1.28
CA LEU A 194 -0.60 -18.28 2.74
C LEU A 194 -1.91 -18.76 3.37
N CYS A 195 -3.04 -18.26 2.89
CA CYS A 195 -4.37 -18.67 3.36
C CYS A 195 -4.73 -20.11 2.98
N LEU A 196 -4.22 -20.61 1.85
CA LEU A 196 -4.43 -21.98 1.39
C LEU A 196 -3.59 -23.00 2.19
N ILE A 197 -2.32 -22.67 2.44
CA ILE A 197 -1.32 -23.60 2.98
C ILE A 197 -1.19 -23.46 4.50
N LYS A 198 -1.33 -22.24 5.04
CA LYS A 198 -1.21 -21.91 6.47
C LYS A 198 -2.40 -21.09 6.97
N PRO A 199 -3.67 -21.53 6.75
CA PRO A 199 -4.86 -20.78 7.15
C PRO A 199 -4.89 -20.44 8.65
N HIS A 200 -4.28 -21.27 9.50
CA HIS A 200 -4.22 -21.04 10.94
C HIS A 200 -3.40 -19.80 11.35
N ARG A 201 -2.55 -19.26 10.46
CA ARG A 201 -1.75 -18.05 10.73
C ARG A 201 -2.46 -16.75 10.35
N VAL A 202 -3.63 -16.83 9.70
CA VAL A 202 -4.35 -15.67 9.16
C VAL A 202 -5.69 -15.54 9.86
N LYS A 203 -5.95 -14.38 10.48
CA LYS A 203 -7.25 -14.05 11.09
C LYS A 203 -8.31 -13.75 10.04
N ALA A 204 -7.99 -12.83 9.14
CA ALA A 204 -8.80 -12.45 8.00
C ALA A 204 -7.91 -11.80 6.92
N LEU A 205 -8.36 -11.83 5.68
CA LEU A 205 -7.64 -11.31 4.51
C LEU A 205 -8.43 -10.18 3.84
N VAL A 206 -7.78 -9.03 3.60
CA VAL A 206 -8.23 -8.02 2.65
C VAL A 206 -7.31 -8.09 1.44
N ASN A 207 -7.81 -8.59 0.31
CA ASN A 207 -7.00 -8.80 -0.89
C ASN A 207 -7.37 -7.83 -2.00
N LEU A 208 -6.36 -7.21 -2.60
CA LEU A 208 -6.50 -6.13 -3.57
C LEU A 208 -6.04 -6.61 -4.97
N SER A 209 -6.75 -6.18 -6.02
CA SER A 209 -6.44 -6.42 -7.44
C SER A 209 -6.59 -7.88 -7.90
N VAL A 210 -5.75 -8.80 -7.40
CA VAL A 210 -5.59 -10.14 -8.00
C VAL A 210 -6.52 -11.16 -7.37
N VAL A 211 -7.49 -11.64 -8.15
CA VAL A 211 -8.42 -12.70 -7.74
C VAL A 211 -7.69 -14.03 -7.49
N PHE A 212 -8.25 -14.90 -6.64
CA PHE A 212 -7.74 -16.25 -6.49
C PHE A 212 -7.83 -17.02 -7.82
N SER A 213 -6.70 -17.54 -8.29
CA SER A 213 -6.63 -18.38 -9.49
C SER A 213 -6.46 -19.85 -9.10
N PRO A 214 -7.52 -20.68 -9.16
CA PRO A 214 -7.40 -22.10 -8.84
C PRO A 214 -6.46 -22.81 -9.84
N ARG A 215 -5.63 -23.71 -9.33
CA ARG A 215 -4.71 -24.51 -10.14
C ARG A 215 -5.49 -25.39 -11.12
N HIS A 216 -5.18 -25.29 -12.41
CA HIS A 216 -5.69 -26.22 -13.42
C HIS A 216 -4.78 -27.47 -13.51
N PRO A 217 -5.29 -28.71 -13.39
CA PRO A 217 -4.45 -29.90 -13.24
C PRO A 217 -3.62 -30.27 -14.48
N LEU A 218 -4.06 -29.84 -15.66
CA LEU A 218 -3.46 -30.23 -16.95
C LEU A 218 -2.83 -29.08 -17.74
N ARG A 219 -2.81 -27.86 -17.20
CA ARG A 219 -2.43 -26.67 -17.96
C ARG A 219 -1.48 -25.82 -17.15
N LYS A 220 -0.23 -25.72 -17.61
CA LYS A 220 0.78 -24.82 -17.03
C LYS A 220 0.39 -23.36 -17.30
N PRO A 221 0.61 -22.44 -16.34
CA PRO A 221 0.24 -21.03 -16.47
C PRO A 221 0.85 -20.36 -17.69
N ILE A 222 2.17 -20.46 -17.87
CA ILE A 222 2.88 -19.69 -18.90
C ILE A 222 2.49 -20.13 -20.29
N GLU A 223 2.45 -21.44 -20.55
CA GLU A 223 2.00 -21.98 -21.83
C GLU A 223 0.54 -21.57 -22.14
N SER A 224 -0.33 -21.57 -21.13
CA SER A 224 -1.74 -21.19 -21.29
C SER A 224 -1.90 -19.71 -21.61
N MET A 225 -1.17 -18.84 -20.90
CA MET A 225 -1.16 -17.40 -21.15
C MET A 225 -0.60 -17.09 -22.53
N ARG A 226 0.47 -17.78 -22.95
CA ARG A 226 1.04 -17.64 -24.29
C ARG A 226 0.05 -18.01 -25.39
N LYS A 227 -0.69 -19.11 -25.22
CA LYS A 227 -1.74 -19.52 -26.16
C LYS A 227 -2.91 -18.54 -26.22
N MET A 228 -3.25 -17.91 -25.10
CA MET A 228 -4.44 -17.05 -25.00
C MET A 228 -4.15 -15.60 -25.41
N PHE A 229 -2.98 -15.08 -25.05
CA PHE A 229 -2.65 -13.65 -25.13
C PHE A 229 -1.43 -13.36 -26.03
N GLY A 230 -0.74 -14.39 -26.52
CA GLY A 230 0.43 -14.27 -27.37
C GLY A 230 1.74 -14.09 -26.60
N ASP A 231 2.83 -14.03 -27.37
CA ASP A 231 4.20 -13.92 -26.84
C ASP A 231 4.52 -12.54 -26.26
N ASP A 232 3.79 -11.51 -26.72
CA ASP A 232 3.97 -10.11 -26.30
C ASP A 232 3.29 -9.79 -24.96
N TYR A 233 2.44 -10.69 -24.45
CA TYR A 233 1.86 -10.52 -23.13
C TYR A 233 2.94 -10.42 -22.06
N TYR A 234 2.86 -9.41 -21.19
CA TYR A 234 3.98 -9.04 -20.31
C TYR A 234 4.52 -10.20 -19.45
N ILE A 235 3.64 -11.07 -18.93
CA ILE A 235 4.05 -12.25 -18.15
C ILE A 235 4.88 -13.20 -19.00
N CYS A 236 4.50 -13.41 -20.27
CA CYS A 236 5.24 -14.24 -21.23
C CYS A 236 6.59 -13.61 -21.60
N ARG A 237 6.63 -12.28 -21.74
CA ARG A 237 7.83 -11.49 -22.02
C ARG A 237 8.82 -11.46 -20.84
N PHE A 238 8.33 -11.55 -19.61
CA PHE A 238 9.17 -11.59 -18.40
C PHE A 238 9.89 -12.93 -18.17
N GLN A 239 9.52 -13.99 -18.89
CA GLN A 239 10.03 -15.34 -18.63
C GLN A 239 11.52 -15.49 -18.93
N GLN A 240 12.03 -14.84 -19.98
CA GLN A 240 13.43 -14.95 -20.33
C GLN A 240 14.29 -14.08 -19.40
N PRO A 241 15.22 -14.65 -18.61
CA PRO A 241 16.10 -13.88 -17.76
C PRO A 241 16.97 -12.91 -18.57
N GLY A 242 17.03 -11.65 -18.15
CA GLY A 242 17.82 -10.61 -18.79
C GLY A 242 17.05 -9.78 -19.83
N GLU A 243 16.06 -10.34 -20.54
CA GLU A 243 15.39 -9.60 -21.62
C GLU A 243 14.65 -8.35 -21.12
N ALA A 244 13.76 -8.52 -20.13
CA ALA A 244 12.99 -7.40 -19.58
C ALA A 244 13.90 -6.43 -18.82
N GLU A 245 14.90 -6.94 -18.10
CA GLU A 245 15.90 -6.13 -17.42
C GLU A 245 16.67 -5.22 -18.38
N GLU A 246 17.16 -5.76 -19.50
CA GLU A 246 17.84 -4.99 -20.54
C GLU A 246 16.93 -3.91 -21.13
N GLU A 247 15.64 -4.21 -21.33
CA GLU A 247 14.68 -3.22 -21.84
C GLU A 247 14.37 -2.11 -20.84
N PHE A 248 14.24 -2.43 -19.54
CA PHE A 248 14.10 -1.42 -18.50
C PHE A 248 15.34 -0.54 -18.38
N ALA A 249 16.53 -1.12 -18.55
CA ALA A 249 17.80 -0.40 -18.47
C ALA A 249 18.04 0.60 -19.62
N ARG A 250 17.25 0.54 -20.70
CA ARG A 250 17.33 1.50 -21.83
C ARG A 250 16.79 2.89 -21.50
N VAL A 251 16.04 3.03 -20.41
CA VAL A 251 15.42 4.29 -19.99
C VAL A 251 15.69 4.58 -18.53
N ASP A 252 15.44 5.82 -18.12
CA ASP A 252 15.57 6.20 -16.71
C ASP A 252 14.61 5.39 -15.83
N THR A 253 15.10 4.90 -14.68
CA THR A 253 14.31 4.06 -13.77
C THR A 253 13.06 4.79 -13.27
N ALA A 254 13.13 6.11 -13.04
CA ALA A 254 11.95 6.88 -12.65
C ALA A 254 10.90 6.90 -13.77
N LEU A 255 11.32 6.93 -15.05
CA LEU A 255 10.38 6.81 -16.17
C LEU A 255 9.70 5.43 -16.20
N VAL A 256 10.43 4.34 -15.90
CA VAL A 256 9.83 3.00 -15.77
C VAL A 256 8.78 2.98 -14.65
N ILE A 257 9.12 3.50 -13.47
CA ILE A 257 8.19 3.60 -12.34
C ILE A 257 6.96 4.43 -12.70
N LYS A 258 7.14 5.59 -13.33
CA LYS A 258 6.01 6.43 -13.80
C LYS A 258 5.11 5.64 -14.74
N LYS A 259 5.66 4.89 -15.70
CA LYS A 259 4.86 4.07 -16.63
C LYS A 259 4.00 3.04 -15.93
N PHE A 260 4.56 2.33 -14.95
CA PHE A 260 3.78 1.38 -14.16
C PHE A 260 2.72 2.09 -13.33
N LEU A 261 3.12 2.99 -12.44
CA LEU A 261 2.22 3.59 -11.45
C LEU A 261 1.12 4.48 -12.07
N THR A 262 1.37 5.08 -13.22
CA THR A 262 0.38 5.95 -13.90
C THR A 262 -0.47 5.23 -14.94
N SER A 263 -0.26 3.93 -15.17
CA SER A 263 -1.07 3.18 -16.13
C SER A 263 -2.52 3.08 -15.67
N ARG A 264 -3.42 3.49 -16.56
CA ARG A 264 -4.89 3.38 -16.37
C ARG A 264 -5.55 2.61 -17.51
N ASN A 265 -4.75 1.99 -18.38
CA ASN A 265 -5.27 1.20 -19.49
C ASN A 265 -5.79 -0.14 -18.95
N PRO A 266 -7.10 -0.42 -19.05
CA PRO A 266 -7.66 -1.70 -18.60
C PRO A 266 -7.31 -2.86 -19.54
N GLY A 267 -6.79 -2.57 -20.74
CA GLY A 267 -6.41 -3.59 -21.71
C GLY A 267 -5.26 -4.48 -21.23
N LEU A 268 -5.13 -5.64 -21.88
CA LEU A 268 -3.98 -6.52 -21.68
C LEU A 268 -2.68 -5.75 -21.94
N LEU A 269 -1.72 -5.86 -21.03
CA LEU A 269 -0.38 -5.34 -21.24
C LEU A 269 0.38 -6.27 -22.18
N CYS A 270 0.24 -6.00 -23.48
CA CYS A 270 1.04 -6.62 -24.53
C CYS A 270 2.08 -5.62 -25.02
N VAL A 271 3.36 -5.99 -24.90
CA VAL A 271 4.50 -5.17 -25.27
C VAL A 271 5.26 -5.92 -26.36
N PRO A 272 5.31 -5.42 -27.61
CA PRO A 272 6.14 -6.00 -28.67
C PRO A 272 7.63 -5.87 -28.36
N LYS A 273 8.46 -6.83 -28.81
CA LYS A 273 9.92 -6.81 -28.58
C LYS A 273 10.60 -5.59 -29.17
N GLU A 274 10.08 -5.09 -30.29
CA GLU A 274 10.61 -3.92 -31.00
C GLU A 274 10.36 -2.62 -30.24
N VAL A 275 9.29 -2.58 -29.43
CA VAL A 275 8.95 -1.43 -28.57
C VAL A 275 9.71 -1.51 -27.25
N GLY A 276 9.70 -2.71 -26.64
CA GLY A 276 10.26 -3.00 -25.32
C GLY A 276 9.55 -2.27 -24.17
N PHE A 277 9.74 -2.75 -22.94
CA PHE A 277 9.10 -2.15 -21.76
C PHE A 277 9.60 -0.71 -21.48
N GLY A 278 10.83 -0.41 -21.88
CA GLY A 278 11.41 0.92 -21.77
C GLY A 278 10.69 1.97 -22.61
N GLY A 279 10.09 1.60 -23.76
CA GLY A 279 9.38 2.50 -24.68
C GLY A 279 10.18 3.76 -25.08
N ASN A 280 9.50 4.87 -25.36
CA ASN A 280 10.16 6.14 -25.70
C ASN A 280 10.90 6.75 -24.47
N PRO A 281 12.23 6.94 -24.50
CA PRO A 281 13.00 7.53 -23.39
C PRO A 281 12.67 9.00 -23.11
N ASN A 282 12.13 9.71 -24.10
CA ASN A 282 11.76 11.13 -24.00
C ASN A 282 10.27 11.33 -23.67
N ALA A 283 9.56 10.26 -23.29
CA ALA A 283 8.15 10.35 -22.92
C ALA A 283 7.97 11.24 -21.67
N LYS A 284 7.11 12.24 -21.78
CA LYS A 284 6.69 13.05 -20.63
C LYS A 284 5.40 12.48 -20.07
N ILE A 285 5.45 12.02 -18.82
CA ILE A 285 4.29 11.46 -18.12
C ILE A 285 3.89 12.44 -17.04
N ALA A 286 2.66 12.96 -17.13
CA ALA A 286 2.07 13.79 -16.08
C ALA A 286 1.69 12.88 -14.90
N LEU A 287 2.09 13.27 -13.69
CA LEU A 287 1.74 12.52 -12.50
C LEU A 287 0.28 12.82 -12.10
N PRO A 288 -0.51 11.81 -11.72
CA PRO A 288 -1.81 12.02 -11.13
C PRO A 288 -1.66 12.65 -9.73
N SER A 289 -2.72 13.27 -9.22
CA SER A 289 -2.68 13.99 -7.94
C SER A 289 -2.34 13.15 -6.70
N TRP A 290 -2.47 11.82 -6.81
CA TRP A 290 -2.15 10.88 -5.73
C TRP A 290 -0.69 10.41 -5.71
N LEU A 291 0.10 10.77 -6.73
CA LEU A 291 1.50 10.35 -6.88
C LEU A 291 2.40 11.58 -7.03
N THR A 292 3.28 11.80 -6.07
CA THR A 292 4.25 12.91 -6.12
C THR A 292 5.55 12.49 -6.82
N GLU A 293 6.37 13.47 -7.21
CA GLU A 293 7.72 13.19 -7.73
C GLU A 293 8.59 12.53 -6.66
N ASP A 294 8.42 12.87 -5.38
CA ASP A 294 9.16 12.25 -4.28
C ASP A 294 8.78 10.77 -4.11
N ASP A 295 7.50 10.43 -4.24
CA ASP A 295 7.05 9.03 -4.25
C ASP A 295 7.73 8.26 -5.39
N VAL A 296 7.72 8.81 -6.60
CA VAL A 296 8.37 8.19 -7.76
C VAL A 296 9.87 8.01 -7.50
N ASN A 297 10.54 9.05 -6.99
CA ASN A 297 11.97 9.02 -6.70
C ASN A 297 12.31 7.99 -5.62
N TYR A 298 11.42 7.76 -4.65
CA TYR A 298 11.57 6.73 -3.63
C TYR A 298 11.68 5.33 -4.28
N PHE A 299 10.68 4.97 -5.10
CA PHE A 299 10.70 3.69 -5.83
C PHE A 299 11.88 3.62 -6.79
N ALA A 300 12.11 4.67 -7.59
CA ALA A 300 13.17 4.70 -8.59
C ALA A 300 14.56 4.51 -7.97
N THR A 301 14.82 5.12 -6.81
CA THR A 301 16.08 4.96 -6.08
C THR A 301 16.29 3.52 -5.62
N ALA A 302 15.25 2.87 -5.10
CA ALA A 302 15.33 1.48 -4.70
C ALA A 302 15.57 0.54 -5.90
N PHE A 303 14.77 0.65 -6.96
CA PHE A 303 14.91 -0.20 -8.15
C PHE A 303 16.17 0.08 -8.96
N LYS A 304 16.73 1.29 -8.89
CA LYS A 304 18.05 1.59 -9.45
C LYS A 304 19.17 0.86 -8.71
N ARG A 305 19.03 0.67 -7.39
CA ARG A 305 19.98 -0.10 -6.58
C ARG A 305 19.84 -1.61 -6.77
N THR A 306 18.61 -2.12 -6.80
CA THR A 306 18.35 -3.57 -6.80
C THR A 306 18.19 -4.17 -8.19
N GLY A 307 17.90 -3.34 -9.19
CA GLY A 307 17.34 -3.81 -10.45
C GLY A 307 15.92 -4.38 -10.28
N PHE A 308 15.39 -4.94 -11.37
CA PHE A 308 14.04 -5.54 -11.42
C PHE A 308 14.04 -7.07 -11.36
N THR A 309 15.21 -7.72 -11.44
CA THR A 309 15.32 -9.20 -11.51
C THR A 309 14.58 -9.90 -10.37
N GLY A 310 14.70 -9.40 -9.14
CA GLY A 310 14.03 -10.00 -7.98
C GLY A 310 12.52 -10.07 -8.16
N GLY A 311 11.88 -8.95 -8.52
CA GLY A 311 10.44 -8.91 -8.81
C GLY A 311 10.05 -9.72 -10.06
N LEU A 312 10.87 -9.70 -11.10
CA LEU A 312 10.64 -10.50 -12.31
C LEU A 312 10.70 -12.01 -12.05
N ASN A 313 11.51 -12.44 -11.08
CA ASN A 313 11.66 -13.85 -10.73
C ASN A 313 10.39 -14.48 -10.15
N TYR A 314 9.45 -13.70 -9.60
CA TYR A 314 8.13 -14.21 -9.18
C TYR A 314 7.35 -14.75 -10.40
N TYR A 315 7.37 -14.01 -11.51
CA TYR A 315 6.74 -14.41 -12.77
C TYR A 315 7.44 -15.63 -13.38
N ARG A 316 8.78 -15.69 -13.31
CA ARG A 316 9.58 -16.82 -13.83
C ARG A 316 9.35 -18.11 -13.04
N ALA A 317 9.00 -17.99 -11.76
CA ALA A 317 8.69 -19.12 -10.90
C ALA A 317 7.28 -19.69 -11.11
N MET A 318 6.42 -19.09 -11.95
CA MET A 318 4.99 -19.48 -12.06
C MET A 318 4.76 -20.93 -12.45
N ASP A 319 5.49 -21.46 -13.43
CA ASP A 319 5.33 -22.86 -13.84
C ASP A 319 5.86 -23.82 -12.76
N LEU A 320 6.95 -23.48 -12.09
CA LEU A 320 7.45 -24.27 -10.96
C LEU A 320 6.47 -24.22 -9.77
N ASN A 321 5.86 -23.07 -9.50
CA ASN A 321 4.78 -22.94 -8.52
C ASN A 321 3.61 -23.83 -8.87
N TRP A 322 3.22 -23.90 -10.14
CA TRP A 322 2.17 -24.80 -10.61
C TRP A 322 2.53 -26.27 -10.37
N GLU A 323 3.79 -26.68 -10.54
CA GLU A 323 4.23 -28.05 -10.24
C GLU A 323 4.16 -28.33 -8.73
N LEU A 324 4.75 -27.45 -7.92
CA LEU A 324 4.89 -27.64 -6.48
C LEU A 324 3.56 -27.53 -5.71
N THR A 325 2.56 -26.83 -6.27
CA THR A 325 1.26 -26.63 -5.62
C THR A 325 0.21 -27.68 -6.02
N ALA A 326 0.61 -28.77 -6.70
CA ALA A 326 -0.29 -29.83 -7.13
C ALA A 326 -1.13 -30.43 -5.99
N ALA A 327 -0.56 -30.54 -4.78
CA ALA A 327 -1.22 -31.09 -3.60
C ALA A 327 -2.46 -30.29 -3.13
N TRP A 328 -2.61 -29.03 -3.55
CA TRP A 328 -3.76 -28.17 -3.20
C TRP A 328 -4.76 -28.02 -4.36
N THR A 329 -4.69 -28.88 -5.37
CA THR A 329 -5.66 -28.85 -6.48
C THR A 329 -7.07 -29.14 -5.96
N GLY A 330 -8.00 -28.21 -6.18
CA GLY A 330 -9.39 -28.34 -5.76
C GLY A 330 -9.67 -27.89 -4.32
N GLU A 331 -8.63 -27.55 -3.55
CA GLU A 331 -8.78 -26.99 -2.21
C GLU A 331 -9.38 -25.57 -2.24
N GLN A 332 -10.01 -25.20 -1.12
CA GLN A 332 -10.69 -23.91 -0.94
C GLN A 332 -9.94 -23.01 0.03
N ILE A 333 -10.06 -21.70 -0.15
CA ILE A 333 -9.61 -20.70 0.82
C ILE A 333 -10.65 -20.60 1.95
N LYS A 334 -10.27 -21.06 3.15
CA LYS A 334 -11.19 -21.17 4.30
C LYS A 334 -11.06 -20.02 5.33
N VAL A 335 -10.30 -18.98 5.02
CA VAL A 335 -10.22 -17.77 5.87
C VAL A 335 -11.31 -16.76 5.48
N PRO A 336 -11.77 -15.87 6.38
CA PRO A 336 -12.62 -14.75 6.02
C PRO A 336 -11.90 -13.79 5.06
N VAL A 337 -12.58 -13.40 3.98
CA VAL A 337 -11.99 -12.56 2.92
C VAL A 337 -12.86 -11.36 2.57
N LYS A 338 -12.23 -10.20 2.41
CA LYS A 338 -12.73 -9.08 1.62
C LYS A 338 -11.86 -8.91 0.37
N PHE A 339 -12.48 -8.72 -0.79
CA PHE A 339 -11.77 -8.50 -2.04
C PHE A 339 -12.14 -7.13 -2.62
N ILE A 340 -11.15 -6.36 -3.03
CA ILE A 340 -11.32 -4.99 -3.55
C ILE A 340 -10.51 -4.86 -4.85
N VAL A 341 -11.10 -4.30 -5.89
CA VAL A 341 -10.41 -4.07 -7.16
C VAL A 341 -10.94 -2.84 -7.88
N GLY A 342 -10.08 -2.13 -8.61
CA GLY A 342 -10.48 -1.04 -9.48
C GLY A 342 -11.14 -1.56 -10.77
N ASP A 343 -12.15 -0.86 -11.28
CA ASP A 343 -12.81 -1.24 -12.54
C ASP A 343 -11.91 -1.07 -13.78
N LEU A 344 -10.89 -0.20 -13.70
CA LEU A 344 -9.86 -0.01 -14.72
C LEU A 344 -8.62 -0.90 -14.51
N ASP A 345 -8.61 -1.75 -13.48
CA ASP A 345 -7.50 -2.65 -13.22
C ASP A 345 -7.33 -3.68 -14.35
N LEU A 346 -6.12 -3.80 -14.89
CA LEU A 346 -5.79 -4.76 -15.95
C LEU A 346 -6.02 -6.22 -15.53
N THR A 347 -5.86 -6.56 -14.24
CA THR A 347 -6.06 -7.92 -13.73
C THR A 347 -7.54 -8.27 -13.73
N TYR A 348 -8.39 -7.33 -13.33
CA TYR A 348 -9.85 -7.46 -13.38
C TYR A 348 -10.39 -7.54 -14.81
N ASN A 349 -9.75 -6.85 -15.74
CA ASN A 349 -10.12 -6.83 -17.15
C ASN A 349 -9.45 -7.94 -17.98
N THR A 350 -8.64 -8.80 -17.37
CA THR A 350 -8.10 -9.99 -18.04
C THR A 350 -9.25 -10.93 -18.47
N PRO A 351 -9.25 -11.45 -19.71
CA PRO A 351 -10.34 -12.29 -20.21
C PRO A 351 -10.70 -13.45 -19.26
N GLY A 352 -11.98 -13.54 -18.91
CA GLY A 352 -12.52 -14.56 -18.00
C GLY A 352 -12.54 -14.17 -16.52
N VAL A 353 -11.80 -13.15 -16.07
CA VAL A 353 -11.73 -12.77 -14.64
C VAL A 353 -13.06 -12.22 -14.13
N LYS A 354 -13.71 -11.28 -14.85
CA LYS A 354 -15.03 -10.76 -14.48
C LYS A 354 -16.07 -11.87 -14.37
N ASP A 355 -16.09 -12.78 -15.33
CA ASP A 355 -16.99 -13.94 -15.32
C ASP A 355 -16.72 -14.84 -14.11
N PHE A 356 -15.45 -15.12 -13.81
CA PHE A 356 -15.06 -15.91 -12.65
C PHE A 356 -15.53 -15.27 -11.33
N ILE A 357 -15.35 -13.95 -11.18
CA ILE A 357 -15.76 -13.18 -10.01
C ILE A 357 -17.29 -13.18 -9.86
N HIS A 358 -18.00 -12.76 -10.92
CA HIS A 358 -19.43 -12.43 -10.84
C HIS A 358 -20.37 -13.60 -11.08
N LYS A 359 -19.93 -14.66 -11.78
CA LYS A 359 -20.75 -15.87 -12.07
C LYS A 359 -20.52 -16.99 -11.05
N GLY A 360 -20.03 -16.66 -9.86
CA GLY A 360 -19.94 -17.59 -8.72
C GLY A 360 -18.69 -18.47 -8.65
N GLY A 361 -17.79 -18.40 -9.64
CA GLY A 361 -16.52 -19.13 -9.64
C GLY A 361 -15.63 -18.76 -8.45
N PHE A 362 -15.50 -17.47 -8.17
CA PHE A 362 -14.69 -16.97 -7.07
C PHE A 362 -15.23 -17.42 -5.71
N LYS A 363 -16.54 -17.25 -5.48
CA LYS A 363 -17.22 -17.69 -4.24
C LYS A 363 -17.15 -19.20 -4.03
N LYS A 364 -17.13 -20.01 -5.11
CA LYS A 364 -16.94 -21.47 -5.03
C LYS A 364 -15.58 -21.85 -4.44
N HIS A 365 -14.52 -21.12 -4.78
CA HIS A 365 -13.17 -21.38 -4.29
C HIS A 365 -12.84 -20.65 -2.98
N VAL A 366 -13.53 -19.54 -2.71
CA VAL A 366 -13.40 -18.72 -1.50
C VAL A 366 -14.75 -18.64 -0.80
N PRO A 367 -15.22 -19.73 -0.15
CA PRO A 367 -16.56 -19.81 0.43
C PRO A 367 -16.83 -18.73 1.48
N PHE A 368 -15.80 -18.24 2.18
CA PHE A 368 -15.90 -17.17 3.18
C PHE A 368 -15.58 -15.76 2.64
N LEU A 369 -15.66 -15.55 1.33
CA LEU A 369 -15.68 -14.20 0.74
C LEU A 369 -16.90 -13.43 1.26
N GLN A 370 -16.70 -12.44 2.11
CA GLN A 370 -17.78 -11.66 2.72
C GLN A 370 -18.16 -10.45 1.88
N GLU A 371 -17.18 -9.76 1.33
CA GLU A 371 -17.36 -8.51 0.58
C GLU A 371 -16.54 -8.52 -0.70
N LEU A 372 -17.18 -8.11 -1.80
CA LEU A 372 -16.57 -7.84 -3.10
C LEU A 372 -16.82 -6.36 -3.41
N VAL A 373 -15.76 -5.59 -3.53
CA VAL A 373 -15.82 -4.15 -3.83
C VAL A 373 -15.18 -3.91 -5.20
N ILE A 374 -15.93 -3.29 -6.11
CA ILE A 374 -15.42 -2.79 -7.39
C ILE A 374 -15.39 -1.27 -7.29
N MET A 375 -14.21 -0.67 -7.32
CA MET A 375 -14.03 0.78 -7.21
C MET A 375 -14.13 1.41 -8.60
N GLU A 376 -15.13 2.29 -8.80
CA GLU A 376 -15.39 2.94 -10.08
C GLU A 376 -14.33 4.02 -10.40
N GLY A 377 -13.82 3.99 -11.64
CA GLY A 377 -12.83 4.94 -12.13
C GLY A 377 -11.45 4.79 -11.49
N VAL A 378 -11.13 3.64 -10.89
CA VAL A 378 -9.85 3.39 -10.20
C VAL A 378 -9.06 2.33 -10.94
N ALA A 379 -7.76 2.55 -11.11
CA ALA A 379 -6.87 1.63 -11.82
C ALA A 379 -6.28 0.57 -10.88
N HIS A 380 -5.06 0.11 -11.16
CA HIS A 380 -4.42 -1.02 -10.48
C HIS A 380 -3.98 -0.70 -9.04
N PHE A 381 -3.27 0.42 -8.83
CA PHE A 381 -2.64 0.77 -7.54
C PHE A 381 -3.62 1.43 -6.55
N ILE A 382 -4.73 0.75 -6.24
CA ILE A 382 -5.86 1.30 -5.48
C ILE A 382 -5.49 1.78 -4.08
N ASN A 383 -4.54 1.11 -3.42
CA ASN A 383 -4.03 1.46 -2.09
C ASN A 383 -3.28 2.80 -2.06
N GLN A 384 -2.84 3.30 -3.21
CA GLN A 384 -2.23 4.62 -3.35
C GLN A 384 -3.22 5.61 -3.97
N GLU A 385 -3.89 5.23 -5.06
CA GLU A 385 -4.84 6.09 -5.77
C GLU A 385 -6.04 6.51 -4.92
N LYS A 386 -6.57 5.59 -4.11
CA LYS A 386 -7.71 5.79 -3.21
C LYS A 386 -7.34 5.38 -1.78
N ALA A 387 -6.19 5.86 -1.33
CA ALA A 387 -5.57 5.43 -0.07
C ALA A 387 -6.51 5.49 1.15
N GLN A 388 -7.30 6.57 1.29
CA GLN A 388 -8.24 6.74 2.40
C GLN A 388 -9.37 5.70 2.37
N GLU A 389 -10.04 5.56 1.22
CA GLU A 389 -11.15 4.63 1.03
C GLU A 389 -10.71 3.17 1.23
N VAL A 390 -9.51 2.81 0.73
CA VAL A 390 -8.92 1.49 0.98
C VAL A 390 -8.63 1.29 2.48
N SER A 391 -8.12 2.30 3.18
CA SER A 391 -7.83 2.21 4.62
C SER A 391 -9.10 2.00 5.45
N GLU A 392 -10.17 2.71 5.12
CA GLU A 392 -11.50 2.57 5.74
C GLU A 392 -12.08 1.18 5.49
N HIS A 393 -12.00 0.70 4.24
CA HIS A 393 -12.44 -0.65 3.90
C HIS A 393 -11.69 -1.76 4.65
N ILE A 394 -10.38 -1.58 4.87
CA ILE A 394 -9.58 -2.51 5.68
C ILE A 394 -10.08 -2.47 7.12
N TYR A 395 -10.14 -1.29 7.74
CA TYR A 395 -10.56 -1.12 9.12
C TYR A 395 -11.96 -1.69 9.38
N ASP A 396 -12.93 -1.36 8.53
CA ASP A 396 -14.31 -1.81 8.65
C ASP A 396 -14.47 -3.32 8.56
N PHE A 397 -13.57 -3.98 7.82
CA PHE A 397 -13.57 -5.42 7.71
C PHE A 397 -12.90 -6.09 8.91
N ILE A 398 -11.69 -5.65 9.27
CA ILE A 398 -10.90 -6.32 10.32
C ILE A 398 -11.48 -6.11 11.72
N LYS A 399 -12.18 -5.00 11.99
CA LYS A 399 -12.81 -4.73 13.31
C LYS A 399 -13.94 -5.71 13.68
N LYS A 400 -14.34 -6.57 12.74
CA LYS A 400 -15.36 -7.63 12.96
C LYS A 400 -14.79 -8.86 13.67
N PHE A 401 -13.47 -8.94 13.84
CA PHE A 401 -12.73 -10.06 14.43
C PHE A 401 -11.84 -9.57 15.56
#